data_AF-A0A2W1N5X2-F1
#
_entry.id   AF-A0A2W1N5X2-F1
#
_cell.length_a   1.000
_cell.length_b   1.000
_cell.length_c   1.000
_cell.angle_alpha   90.00
_cell.angle_beta   90.00
_cell.angle_gamma   90.00
#
_symmetry.space_group_name_H-M   'P 1'
#
loop_
_entity.id
_entity.type
_entity.pdbx_description
1 polymer ?
#
loop_
_entity_poly.entity_id
_entity_poly.type
_entity_poly.pdbx_seq_one_letter_code
_entity_poly.pdbx_strand_id
1 'polypeptide(L)'
;MKNKNKFYILFSTVLVLIVLNQSFIQYFLHTKKDEALLINIAGQQRMLSQRVNQLSYRSIKFGGRYYQDLQHSLVDWQSSHLRIMNGDDFISKTKNKEIKEKLRYTYNIILSVDSILTNAKVIDTFVLVALNKKVDAFLPVMNDIVGDFEAEADQKLNYIILLELFFSMITIIVIFIEFRLIIKPSFDKILEQNNALKKIAWHQSHDLRRPVANILGLIRMLRASPEIKSEENVKTLNYLQDSAEQLENTIDVVVEKSDAVREVED
;
A
#
# COMPACT_ATOMS: atom_id res chain seq x y z
N MET A 1 -18.08 21.11 18.54
CA MET A 1 -17.18 21.25 17.36
C MET A 1 -15.78 20.64 17.57
N LYS A 2 -15.09 20.84 18.70
CA LYS A 2 -13.70 20.34 18.92
C LYS A 2 -13.49 18.81 18.74
N ASN A 3 -14.45 17.96 19.10
CA ASN A 3 -14.27 16.49 18.97
C ASN A 3 -14.46 15.94 17.56
N LYS A 4 -15.37 16.51 16.74
CA LYS A 4 -15.53 16.08 15.33
C LYS A 4 -14.26 16.33 14.52
N ASN A 5 -13.61 17.47 14.76
CA ASN A 5 -12.35 17.81 14.09
C ASN A 5 -11.23 16.81 14.43
N LYS A 6 -11.21 16.24 15.64
CA LYS A 6 -10.21 15.23 16.04
C LYS A 6 -10.38 13.91 15.27
N PHE A 7 -11.62 13.48 15.01
CA PHE A 7 -11.88 12.27 14.23
C PHE A 7 -11.49 12.43 12.76
N TYR A 8 -11.76 13.60 12.15
CA TYR A 8 -11.30 13.87 10.79
C TYR A 8 -9.79 13.93 10.70
N ILE A 9 -9.11 14.56 11.67
CA ILE A 9 -7.64 14.58 11.72
C ILE A 9 -7.07 13.16 11.83
N LEU A 10 -7.63 12.32 12.71
CA LEU A 10 -7.25 10.91 12.86
C LEU A 10 -7.38 10.15 11.53
N PHE A 11 -8.58 10.20 10.94
CA PHE A 11 -8.84 9.50 9.69
C PHE A 11 -7.93 9.99 8.55
N SER A 12 -7.77 11.32 8.42
CA SER A 12 -6.88 11.90 7.41
C SER A 12 -5.41 11.54 7.64
N THR A 13 -4.94 11.48 8.88
CA THR A 13 -3.54 11.14 9.20
C THR A 13 -3.22 9.71 8.80
N VAL A 14 -4.06 8.75 9.21
CA VAL A 14 -3.90 7.34 8.83
C VAL A 14 -4.02 7.15 7.33
N LEU A 15 -5.01 7.79 6.69
CA LEU A 15 -5.20 7.70 5.24
C LEU A 15 -3.97 8.22 4.47
N VAL A 16 -3.43 9.37 4.88
CA VAL A 16 -2.22 9.95 4.26
C VAL A 16 -1.02 9.02 4.44
N LEU A 17 -0.82 8.46 5.65
CA LEU A 17 0.27 7.51 5.89
C LEU A 17 0.17 6.27 4.98
N ILE A 18 -1.02 5.70 4.84
CA ILE A 18 -1.26 4.53 3.97
C ILE A 18 -1.01 4.88 2.49
N VAL A 19 -1.54 6.01 2.02
CA VAL A 19 -1.38 6.44 0.61
C VAL A 19 0.08 6.73 0.28
N LEU A 20 0.82 7.38 1.19
CA LEU A 20 2.24 7.65 1.01
C LEU A 20 3.05 6.35 1.00
N ASN A 21 2.77 5.42 1.91
CA ASN A 21 3.43 4.11 1.93
C ASN A 21 3.17 3.33 0.63
N GLN A 22 1.92 3.29 0.17
CA GLN A 22 1.57 2.62 -1.07
C GLN A 22 2.23 3.28 -2.30
N SER A 23 2.27 4.62 -2.35
CA SER A 23 2.94 5.36 -3.42
C SER A 23 4.43 5.07 -3.46
N PHE A 24 5.07 5.00 -2.30
CA PHE A 24 6.47 4.61 -2.15
C PHE A 24 6.71 3.20 -2.70
N ILE A 25 5.91 2.20 -2.29
CA ILE A 25 6.04 0.83 -2.80
C ILE A 25 5.90 0.78 -4.33
N GLN A 26 4.90 1.45 -4.88
CA GLN A 26 4.68 1.48 -6.33
C GLN A 26 5.85 2.09 -7.10
N TYR A 27 6.43 3.16 -6.58
CA TYR A 27 7.63 3.78 -7.16
C TYR A 27 8.81 2.79 -7.22
N PHE A 28 9.05 2.04 -6.15
CA PHE A 28 10.15 1.06 -6.11
C PHE A 28 9.89 -0.18 -6.98
N LEU A 29 8.65 -0.66 -7.05
CA LEU A 29 8.28 -1.74 -7.96
C LEU A 29 8.49 -1.38 -9.42
N HIS A 30 8.30 -0.11 -9.80
CA HIS A 30 8.63 0.34 -11.15
C HIS A 30 10.14 0.27 -11.42
N THR A 31 10.97 0.70 -10.47
CA THR A 31 12.43 0.70 -10.62
C THR A 31 13.00 -0.72 -10.76
N LYS A 32 12.40 -1.70 -10.07
CA LYS A 32 12.75 -3.12 -10.22
C LYS A 32 12.65 -3.63 -11.65
N LYS A 33 11.68 -3.15 -12.43
CA LYS A 33 11.50 -3.59 -13.82
C LYS A 33 12.71 -3.21 -14.68
N ASP A 34 13.26 -2.02 -14.44
CA ASP A 34 14.44 -1.51 -15.16
C ASP A 34 15.70 -2.30 -14.76
N GLU A 35 15.84 -2.64 -13.47
CA GLU A 35 16.95 -3.48 -12.97
C GLU A 35 16.91 -4.89 -13.57
N ALA A 36 15.72 -5.50 -13.68
CA ALA A 36 15.57 -6.80 -14.34
C ALA A 36 15.94 -6.76 -15.83
N LEU A 37 15.61 -5.66 -16.52
CA LEU A 37 16.00 -5.45 -17.92
C LEU A 37 17.52 -5.34 -18.05
N LEU A 38 18.18 -4.59 -17.17
CA LEU A 38 19.64 -4.46 -17.13
C LEU A 38 20.31 -5.83 -16.94
N ILE A 39 19.88 -6.61 -15.95
CA ILE A 39 20.43 -7.95 -15.67
C ILE A 39 20.28 -8.86 -16.88
N ASN A 40 19.14 -8.81 -17.56
CA ASN A 40 18.92 -9.61 -18.77
C ASN A 40 19.85 -9.20 -19.93
N ILE A 41 20.02 -7.89 -20.17
CA ILE A 41 20.94 -7.38 -21.20
C ILE A 41 22.40 -7.72 -20.86
N ALA A 42 22.79 -7.65 -19.58
CA ALA A 42 24.09 -8.10 -19.12
C ALA A 42 24.27 -9.62 -19.32
N GLY A 43 23.24 -10.41 -19.01
CA GLY A 43 23.21 -11.84 -19.28
C GLY A 43 23.36 -12.17 -20.76
N GLN A 44 22.74 -11.39 -21.64
CA GLN A 44 22.81 -11.53 -23.10
C GLN A 44 24.25 -11.39 -23.62
N GLN A 45 25.11 -10.60 -22.98
CA GLN A 45 26.51 -10.43 -23.38
C GLN A 45 27.26 -11.78 -23.42
N ARG A 46 26.96 -12.67 -22.46
CA ARG A 46 27.57 -14.00 -22.40
C ARG A 46 27.18 -14.84 -23.61
N MET A 47 25.89 -14.84 -23.95
CA MET A 47 25.37 -15.53 -25.13
C MET A 47 25.97 -14.98 -26.43
N LEU A 48 26.02 -13.64 -26.57
CA LEU A 48 26.58 -13.00 -27.76
C LEU A 48 28.07 -13.30 -27.93
N SER A 49 28.86 -13.26 -26.85
CA SER A 49 30.30 -13.62 -26.90
C SER A 49 30.52 -15.06 -27.38
N GLN A 50 29.69 -16.01 -26.92
CA GLN A 50 29.76 -17.41 -27.33
C GLN A 50 29.23 -17.62 -28.75
N ARG A 51 28.21 -16.87 -29.17
CA ARG A 51 27.70 -16.89 -30.54
C ARG A 51 28.76 -16.41 -31.53
N VAL A 52 29.47 -15.32 -31.21
CA VAL A 52 30.63 -14.84 -31.99
C VAL A 52 31.67 -15.94 -32.12
N ASN A 53 32.10 -16.55 -31.01
CA ASN A 53 33.06 -17.66 -31.03
C ASN A 53 32.59 -18.84 -31.93
N GLN A 54 31.33 -19.25 -31.78
CA GLN A 54 30.75 -20.34 -32.58
C GLN A 54 30.70 -20.00 -34.08
N LEU A 55 30.34 -18.77 -34.44
CA LEU A 55 30.27 -18.32 -35.83
C LEU A 55 31.66 -18.16 -36.44
N SER A 56 32.68 -17.79 -35.66
CA SER A 56 34.08 -17.81 -36.09
C SER A 56 34.52 -19.22 -36.48
N TYR A 57 34.22 -20.22 -35.65
CA TYR A 57 34.51 -21.63 -35.97
C TYR A 57 33.77 -22.11 -37.24
N ARG A 58 32.47 -21.81 -37.35
CA ARG A 58 31.67 -22.18 -38.54
C ARG A 58 32.16 -21.48 -39.80
N SER A 59 32.63 -20.24 -39.70
CA SER A 59 33.18 -19.50 -40.83
C SER A 59 34.41 -20.20 -41.40
N ILE A 60 35.27 -20.78 -40.57
CA ILE A 60 36.40 -21.60 -41.05
C ILE A 60 35.90 -22.88 -41.72
N LYS A 61 35.05 -23.63 -41.00
CA LYS A 61 34.59 -24.96 -41.42
C LYS A 61 33.84 -24.93 -42.77
N PHE A 62 33.15 -23.82 -43.05
CA PHE A 62 32.29 -23.68 -44.23
C PHE A 62 32.76 -22.56 -45.17
N GLY A 63 34.07 -22.28 -45.23
CA GLY A 63 34.66 -21.42 -46.26
C GLY A 63 34.12 -19.98 -46.29
N GLY A 64 33.92 -19.38 -45.12
CA GLY A 64 33.47 -17.99 -44.95
C GLY A 64 31.96 -17.78 -45.01
N ARG A 65 31.15 -18.83 -45.22
CA ARG A 65 29.68 -18.73 -45.36
C ARG A 65 28.98 -17.97 -44.23
N TYR A 66 29.51 -18.06 -43.01
CA TYR A 66 28.93 -17.47 -41.80
C TYR A 66 29.57 -16.14 -41.39
N TYR A 67 30.44 -15.57 -42.24
CA TYR A 67 31.17 -14.35 -41.90
C TYR A 67 30.26 -13.13 -41.72
N GLN A 68 29.20 -13.02 -42.52
CA GLN A 68 28.21 -11.95 -42.37
C GLN A 68 27.44 -12.07 -41.04
N ASP A 69 26.98 -13.28 -40.69
CA ASP A 69 26.31 -13.53 -39.41
C ASP A 69 27.22 -13.24 -38.22
N LEU A 70 28.51 -13.57 -38.34
CA LEU A 70 29.54 -13.25 -37.35
C LEU A 70 29.67 -11.74 -37.13
N GLN A 71 29.78 -10.97 -38.22
CA GLN A 71 29.85 -9.51 -38.18
C GLN A 71 28.58 -8.91 -37.55
N HIS A 72 27.40 -9.37 -37.94
CA HIS A 72 26.15 -8.94 -37.32
C HIS A 72 26.11 -9.26 -35.81
N SER A 73 26.51 -10.47 -35.41
CA SER A 73 26.54 -10.85 -33.99
C SER A 73 27.54 -10.02 -33.18
N LEU A 74 28.64 -9.58 -33.78
CA LEU A 74 29.61 -8.70 -33.13
C LEU A 74 29.04 -7.28 -32.97
N VAL A 75 28.35 -6.75 -33.98
CA VAL A 75 27.67 -5.46 -33.90
C VAL A 75 26.58 -5.47 -32.82
N ASP A 76 25.79 -6.54 -32.74
CA ASP A 76 24.79 -6.74 -31.68
C ASP A 76 25.45 -6.79 -30.31
N TRP A 77 26.58 -7.49 -30.19
CA TRP A 77 27.35 -7.57 -28.95
C TRP A 77 27.85 -6.19 -28.50
N GLN A 78 28.50 -5.45 -29.40
CA GLN A 78 29.06 -4.14 -29.10
C GLN A 78 27.99 -3.11 -28.76
N SER A 79 26.91 -3.04 -29.55
CA SER A 79 25.81 -2.10 -29.30
C SER A 79 25.08 -2.41 -28.00
N SER A 80 24.85 -3.68 -27.69
CA SER A 80 24.25 -4.11 -26.43
C SER A 80 25.16 -3.77 -25.22
N HIS A 81 26.47 -3.97 -25.34
CA HIS A 81 27.44 -3.58 -24.31
C HIS A 81 27.49 -2.06 -24.09
N LEU A 82 27.45 -1.28 -25.17
CA LEU A 82 27.38 0.18 -25.10
C LEU A 82 26.10 0.68 -24.45
N ARG A 83 24.96 0.00 -24.64
CA ARG A 83 23.71 0.32 -23.93
C ARG A 83 23.84 0.14 -22.42
N ILE A 84 24.62 -0.85 -21.97
CA ILE A 84 24.95 -1.01 -20.56
C ILE A 84 25.88 0.12 -20.10
N MET A 85 26.96 0.41 -20.84
CA MET A 85 27.98 1.39 -20.41
C MET A 85 27.54 2.85 -20.45
N ASN A 86 27.02 3.28 -21.60
CA ASN A 86 26.79 4.69 -21.88
C ASN A 86 25.45 5.15 -21.32
N GLY A 87 24.47 4.23 -21.24
CA GLY A 87 23.12 4.53 -20.84
C GLY A 87 22.50 5.67 -21.65
N ASP A 88 21.48 5.39 -22.45
CA ASP A 88 20.35 6.32 -22.35
C ASP A 88 19.93 6.33 -20.87
N ASP A 89 19.44 7.46 -20.34
CA ASP A 89 19.18 7.87 -18.94
C ASP A 89 18.57 6.83 -17.94
N PHE A 90 18.41 5.57 -18.33
CA PHE A 90 17.62 4.53 -17.68
C PHE A 90 18.32 3.19 -17.41
N ILE A 91 19.43 2.79 -18.07
CA ILE A 91 19.83 1.35 -18.02
C ILE A 91 20.93 0.98 -17.00
N SER A 92 22.18 1.47 -17.04
CA SER A 92 23.13 1.22 -15.92
C SER A 92 23.33 2.47 -15.06
N LYS A 93 22.36 2.75 -14.20
CA LYS A 93 22.48 3.78 -13.15
C LYS A 93 23.47 3.39 -12.03
N THR A 94 24.28 2.34 -12.23
CA THR A 94 25.20 1.89 -11.19
C THR A 94 26.21 2.98 -10.84
N LYS A 95 26.37 3.24 -9.55
CA LYS A 95 27.42 4.13 -9.02
C LYS A 95 28.67 3.35 -8.62
N ASN A 96 28.62 2.02 -8.70
CA ASN A 96 29.73 1.17 -8.32
C ASN A 96 30.89 1.35 -9.30
N LYS A 97 32.01 1.89 -8.81
CA LYS A 97 33.22 2.12 -9.61
C LYS A 97 33.82 0.81 -10.12
N GLU A 98 33.73 -0.27 -9.34
CA GLU A 98 34.27 -1.57 -9.72
C GLU A 98 33.54 -2.14 -10.94
N ILE A 99 32.19 -2.12 -10.92
CA ILE A 99 31.38 -2.55 -12.06
C ILE A 99 31.72 -1.72 -13.31
N LYS A 100 31.90 -0.40 -13.18
CA LYS A 100 32.28 0.47 -14.31
C LYS A 100 33.64 0.11 -14.90
N GLU A 101 34.64 -0.18 -14.07
CA GLU A 101 35.96 -0.60 -14.53
C GLU A 101 35.90 -1.98 -15.20
N LYS A 102 35.15 -2.95 -14.64
CA LYS A 102 34.91 -4.26 -15.26
C LYS A 102 34.23 -4.10 -16.63
N LEU A 103 33.19 -3.27 -16.73
CA LEU A 103 32.50 -2.97 -17.99
C LEU A 103 33.45 -2.36 -19.04
N ARG A 104 34.29 -1.40 -18.63
CA ARG A 104 35.30 -0.80 -19.52
C ARG A 104 36.34 -1.82 -19.98
N TYR A 105 36.82 -2.68 -19.09
CA TYR A 105 37.73 -3.77 -19.43
C TYR A 105 37.11 -4.71 -20.47
N THR A 106 35.87 -5.16 -20.23
CA THR A 106 35.15 -6.03 -21.17
C THR A 106 34.86 -5.35 -22.51
N TYR A 107 34.62 -4.04 -22.54
CA TYR A 107 34.48 -3.29 -23.79
C TYR A 107 35.77 -3.25 -24.61
N ASN A 108 36.93 -3.08 -23.96
CA ASN A 108 38.23 -3.14 -24.64
C ASN A 108 38.48 -4.53 -25.25
N ILE A 109 37.94 -5.59 -24.65
CA ILE A 109 37.99 -6.94 -25.24
C ILE A 109 37.12 -6.99 -26.51
N ILE A 110 35.90 -6.45 -26.48
CA ILE A 110 35.00 -6.39 -27.64
C ILE A 110 35.68 -5.63 -28.79
N LEU A 111 36.29 -4.47 -28.51
CA LEU A 111 37.05 -3.70 -29.50
C LEU A 111 38.27 -4.48 -30.04
N SER A 112 38.93 -5.28 -29.21
CA SER A 112 40.02 -6.16 -29.67
C SER A 112 39.50 -7.24 -30.62
N VAL A 113 38.32 -7.82 -30.36
CA VAL A 113 37.67 -8.80 -31.22
C VAL A 113 37.29 -8.19 -32.57
N ASP A 114 36.70 -6.99 -32.55
CA ASP A 114 36.39 -6.23 -33.76
C ASP A 114 37.63 -5.93 -34.60
N SER A 115 38.72 -5.48 -33.96
CA SER A 115 40.00 -5.23 -34.64
C SER A 115 40.60 -6.50 -35.25
N ILE A 116 40.52 -7.64 -34.56
CA ILE A 116 40.98 -8.94 -35.10
C ILE A 116 40.19 -9.31 -36.36
N LEU A 117 38.86 -9.17 -36.33
CA LEU A 117 38.00 -9.52 -37.46
C LEU A 117 38.14 -8.55 -38.64
N THR A 118 38.26 -7.25 -38.38
CA THR A 118 38.41 -6.23 -39.43
C THR A 118 39.75 -6.33 -40.16
N ASN A 119 40.83 -6.68 -39.45
CA ASN A 119 42.15 -6.86 -40.05
C ASN A 119 42.32 -8.21 -40.76
N ALA A 120 41.44 -9.19 -40.51
CA ALA A 120 41.51 -10.50 -41.12
C ALA A 120 40.87 -10.47 -42.53
N LYS A 121 41.67 -10.75 -43.58
CA LYS A 121 41.14 -10.94 -44.94
C LYS A 121 40.31 -12.22 -45.08
N VAL A 122 40.66 -13.26 -44.30
CA VAL A 122 39.98 -14.56 -44.20
C VAL A 122 40.05 -15.00 -42.75
N ILE A 123 38.97 -15.60 -42.24
CA ILE A 123 39.00 -16.22 -40.91
C ILE A 123 39.69 -17.58 -41.04
N ASP A 124 40.90 -17.69 -40.51
CA ASP A 124 41.70 -18.91 -40.45
C ASP A 124 41.88 -19.40 -39.01
N THR A 125 42.61 -20.49 -38.83
CA THR A 125 42.87 -21.07 -37.51
C THR A 125 43.61 -20.10 -36.57
N PHE A 126 44.48 -19.24 -37.09
CA PHE A 126 45.20 -18.25 -36.27
C PHE A 126 44.24 -17.19 -35.73
N VAL A 127 43.36 -16.67 -36.58
CA VAL A 127 42.30 -15.73 -36.18
C VAL A 127 41.37 -16.35 -35.16
N LEU A 128 40.96 -17.62 -35.34
CA LEU A 128 40.12 -18.33 -34.35
C LEU A 128 40.79 -18.43 -32.98
N VAL A 129 42.07 -18.83 -32.92
CA VAL A 129 42.80 -18.93 -31.65
C VAL A 129 42.89 -17.57 -30.95
N ALA A 130 43.13 -16.50 -31.71
CA ALA A 130 43.16 -15.14 -31.18
C ALA A 130 41.80 -14.70 -30.63
N LEU A 131 40.70 -15.02 -31.33
CA LEU A 131 39.34 -14.72 -30.90
C LEU A 131 38.94 -15.51 -29.65
N ASN A 132 39.21 -16.82 -29.63
CA ASN A 132 38.91 -17.68 -28.47
C ASN A 132 39.57 -17.13 -27.22
N LYS A 133 40.87 -16.77 -27.30
CA LYS A 133 41.58 -16.18 -26.17
C LYS A 133 40.92 -14.90 -25.64
N LYS A 134 40.34 -14.08 -26.51
CA LYS A 134 39.61 -12.86 -26.10
C LYS A 134 38.27 -13.20 -25.46
N VAL A 135 37.50 -14.10 -26.05
CA VAL A 135 36.20 -14.54 -25.50
C VAL A 135 36.37 -15.27 -24.16
N ASP A 136 37.39 -16.11 -24.02
CA ASP A 136 37.71 -16.82 -22.77
C ASP A 136 38.14 -15.86 -21.65
N ALA A 137 38.79 -14.74 -22.00
CA ALA A 137 39.09 -13.67 -21.05
C ALA A 137 37.87 -12.81 -20.70
N PHE A 138 36.91 -12.67 -21.62
CA PHE A 138 35.69 -11.89 -21.42
C PHE A 138 34.71 -12.58 -20.47
N LEU A 139 34.46 -13.88 -20.69
CA LEU A 139 33.37 -14.61 -20.03
C LEU A 139 33.39 -14.55 -18.51
N PRO A 140 34.52 -14.81 -17.80
CA PRO A 140 34.55 -14.77 -16.35
C PRO A 140 34.23 -13.38 -15.80
N VAL A 141 34.74 -12.32 -16.43
CA VAL A 141 34.48 -10.94 -15.99
C VAL A 141 33.04 -10.55 -16.26
N MET A 142 32.44 -10.99 -17.38
CA MET A 142 31.04 -10.73 -17.66
C MET A 142 30.10 -11.51 -16.73
N ASN A 143 30.45 -12.74 -16.34
CA ASN A 143 29.72 -13.48 -15.31
C ASN A 143 29.74 -12.73 -13.97
N ASP A 144 30.91 -12.19 -13.61
CA ASP A 144 31.11 -11.41 -12.39
C ASP A 144 30.28 -10.10 -12.41
N ILE A 145 30.28 -9.37 -13.54
CA ILE A 145 29.42 -8.18 -13.72
C ILE A 145 27.93 -8.52 -13.56
N VAL A 146 27.46 -9.64 -14.12
CA VAL A 146 26.06 -10.05 -13.97
C VAL A 146 25.75 -10.33 -12.50
N GLY A 147 26.62 -11.04 -11.80
CA GLY A 147 26.48 -11.31 -10.37
C GLY A 147 26.51 -10.03 -9.52
N ASP A 148 27.37 -9.08 -9.86
CA ASP A 148 27.43 -7.76 -9.20
C ASP A 148 26.12 -6.98 -9.38
N PHE A 149 25.52 -7.02 -10.57
CA PHE A 149 24.21 -6.39 -10.80
C PHE A 149 23.07 -7.07 -10.05
N GLU A 150 23.06 -8.41 -10.00
CA GLU A 150 22.09 -9.17 -9.20
C GLU A 150 22.23 -8.83 -7.71
N ALA A 151 23.46 -8.81 -7.19
CA ALA A 151 23.74 -8.46 -5.80
C ALA A 151 23.36 -7.00 -5.47
N GLU A 152 23.65 -6.04 -6.35
CA GLU A 152 23.26 -4.64 -6.16
C GLU A 152 21.73 -4.48 -6.12
N ALA A 153 21.00 -5.18 -7.00
CA ALA A 153 19.54 -5.18 -7.03
C ALA A 153 18.94 -5.82 -5.77
N ASP A 154 19.48 -6.95 -5.33
CA ASP A 154 19.02 -7.66 -4.12
C ASP A 154 19.29 -6.85 -2.84
N GLN A 155 20.46 -6.20 -2.73
CA GLN A 155 20.76 -5.32 -1.59
C GLN A 155 19.80 -4.13 -1.52
N LYS A 156 19.53 -3.46 -2.64
CA LYS A 156 18.56 -2.37 -2.71
C LYS A 156 17.17 -2.85 -2.32
N LEU A 157 16.73 -4.00 -2.84
CA LEU A 157 15.47 -4.62 -2.48
C LEU A 157 15.35 -4.86 -0.97
N ASN A 158 16.35 -5.49 -0.37
CA ASN A 158 16.32 -5.81 1.05
C ASN A 158 16.27 -4.55 1.91
N TYR A 159 17.00 -3.50 1.53
CA TYR A 159 16.91 -2.20 2.19
C TYR A 159 15.50 -1.59 2.10
N ILE A 160 14.85 -1.67 0.93
CA ILE A 160 13.48 -1.20 0.73
C ILE A 160 12.50 -1.98 1.61
N ILE A 161 12.62 -3.32 1.69
CA ILE A 161 11.77 -4.16 2.53
C ILE A 161 11.92 -3.80 4.01
N LEU A 162 13.14 -3.57 4.50
CA LEU A 162 13.36 -3.17 5.89
C LEU A 162 12.75 -1.80 6.21
N LEU A 163 12.86 -0.84 5.29
CA LEU A 163 12.19 0.45 5.42
C LEU A 163 10.66 0.32 5.43
N GLU A 164 10.11 -0.54 4.58
CA GLU A 164 8.67 -0.80 4.54
C GLU A 164 8.17 -1.38 5.87
N LEU A 165 8.85 -2.40 6.40
CA LEU A 165 8.49 -3.01 7.69
C LEU A 165 8.56 -1.97 8.83
N PHE A 166 9.55 -1.08 8.78
CA PHE A 166 9.69 0.02 9.73
C PHE A 166 8.52 1.01 9.64
N PHE A 167 8.13 1.46 8.44
CA PHE A 167 6.99 2.37 8.27
C PHE A 167 5.64 1.70 8.60
N SER A 168 5.51 0.41 8.32
CA SER A 168 4.36 -0.41 8.70
C SER A 168 4.22 -0.46 10.23
N MET A 169 5.33 -0.72 10.95
CA MET A 169 5.35 -0.69 12.41
C MET A 169 4.97 0.68 12.97
N ILE A 170 5.50 1.77 12.39
CA ILE A 170 5.11 3.14 12.78
C ILE A 170 3.61 3.36 12.58
N THR A 171 3.05 2.93 11.45
CA THR A 171 1.62 3.09 11.15
C THR A 171 0.76 2.36 12.19
N ILE A 172 1.13 1.14 12.58
CA ILE A 172 0.45 0.38 13.64
C ILE A 172 0.53 1.10 14.99
N ILE A 173 1.70 1.62 15.35
CA ILE A 173 1.90 2.38 16.59
C ILE A 173 1.03 3.64 16.61
N VAL A 174 0.98 4.39 15.51
CA VAL A 174 0.14 5.59 15.37
C VAL A 174 -1.33 5.23 15.57
N ILE A 175 -1.82 4.19 14.90
CA ILE A 175 -3.20 3.70 15.05
C ILE A 175 -3.48 3.32 16.52
N PHE A 176 -2.55 2.63 17.18
CA PHE A 176 -2.70 2.25 18.58
C PHE A 176 -2.78 3.47 19.52
N ILE A 177 -1.91 4.46 19.32
CA ILE A 177 -1.90 5.71 20.10
C ILE A 177 -3.22 6.47 19.87
N GLU A 178 -3.62 6.62 18.62
CA GLU A 178 -4.87 7.27 18.23
C GLU A 178 -6.09 6.57 18.86
N PHE A 179 -6.10 5.24 18.86
CA PHE A 179 -7.15 4.47 19.51
C PHE A 179 -7.22 4.77 21.02
N ARG A 180 -6.08 4.74 21.71
CA ARG A 180 -6.00 5.00 23.16
C ARG A 180 -6.37 6.44 23.52
N LEU A 181 -5.93 7.43 22.74
CA LEU A 181 -6.07 8.85 23.08
C LEU A 181 -7.34 9.52 22.54
N ILE A 182 -7.89 9.02 21.44
CA ILE A 182 -9.02 9.67 20.75
C ILE A 182 -10.25 8.76 20.74
N ILE A 183 -10.13 7.53 20.25
CA ILE A 183 -11.28 6.65 20.03
C ILE A 183 -11.88 6.19 21.36
N LYS A 184 -11.08 5.56 22.23
CA LYS A 184 -11.54 5.04 23.52
C LYS A 184 -12.23 6.11 24.39
N PRO A 185 -11.61 7.27 24.70
CA PRO A 185 -12.27 8.27 25.55
C PRO A 185 -13.48 8.94 24.88
N SER A 186 -13.57 8.93 23.53
CA SER A 186 -14.77 9.41 22.85
C SER A 186 -15.92 8.41 22.98
N PHE A 187 -15.63 7.12 22.90
CA PHE A 187 -16.59 6.05 23.13
C PHE A 187 -17.11 6.06 24.58
N ASP A 188 -16.20 6.12 25.56
CA ASP A 188 -16.54 6.17 26.99
C ASP A 188 -17.46 7.38 27.30
N LYS A 189 -17.20 8.55 26.69
CA LYS A 189 -18.05 9.74 26.85
C LYS A 189 -19.45 9.58 26.27
N ILE A 190 -19.57 8.91 25.12
CA ILE A 190 -20.88 8.63 24.52
C ILE A 190 -21.67 7.69 25.43
N LEU A 191 -21.00 6.66 25.98
CA LEU A 191 -21.59 5.73 26.93
C LEU A 191 -22.05 6.44 28.21
N GLU A 192 -21.22 7.31 28.78
CA GLU A 192 -21.59 8.13 29.95
C GLU A 192 -22.79 9.04 29.65
N GLN A 193 -22.83 9.68 28.48
CA GLN A 193 -23.95 10.54 28.07
C GLN A 193 -25.25 9.74 27.90
N ASN A 194 -25.20 8.56 27.29
CA ASN A 194 -26.35 7.66 27.16
C ASN A 194 -26.87 7.23 28.53
N ASN A 195 -25.97 6.80 29.43
CA ASN A 195 -26.32 6.42 30.79
C ASN A 195 -26.95 7.58 31.59
N ALA A 196 -26.42 8.80 31.43
CA ALA A 196 -26.98 9.98 32.06
C ALA A 196 -28.38 10.31 31.53
N LEU A 197 -28.57 10.28 30.20
CA LEU A 197 -29.88 10.48 29.56
C LEU A 197 -30.90 9.44 30.06
N LYS A 198 -30.49 8.19 30.17
CA LYS A 198 -31.33 7.11 30.70
C LYS A 198 -31.73 7.36 32.15
N LYS A 199 -30.77 7.75 33.00
CA LYS A 199 -31.05 8.07 34.41
C LYS A 199 -32.03 9.23 34.55
N ILE A 200 -31.88 10.26 33.71
CA ILE A 200 -32.80 11.41 33.69
C ILE A 200 -34.19 10.99 33.24
N ALA A 201 -34.30 10.24 32.14
CA ALA A 201 -35.58 9.75 31.62
C ALA A 201 -36.31 8.89 32.66
N TRP A 202 -35.61 7.93 33.28
CA TRP A 202 -36.17 7.07 34.31
C TRP A 202 -36.67 7.86 35.54
N HIS A 203 -35.86 8.79 36.04
CA HIS A 203 -36.22 9.61 37.22
C HIS A 203 -37.40 10.54 36.93
N GLN A 204 -37.41 11.22 35.78
CA GLN A 204 -38.51 12.11 35.40
C GLN A 204 -39.81 11.34 35.19
N SER A 205 -39.76 10.19 34.51
CA SER A 205 -40.93 9.34 34.31
C SER A 205 -41.48 8.82 35.64
N HIS A 206 -40.61 8.41 36.58
CA HIS A 206 -41.03 7.98 37.91
C HIS A 206 -41.67 9.12 38.71
N ASP A 207 -41.04 10.29 38.74
CA ASP A 207 -41.53 11.46 39.49
C ASP A 207 -42.87 11.98 38.97
N LEU A 208 -43.11 11.88 37.65
CA LEU A 208 -44.36 12.32 37.02
C LEU A 208 -45.50 11.31 37.18
N ARG A 209 -45.23 10.01 37.37
CA ARG A 209 -46.28 9.00 37.57
C ARG A 209 -47.12 9.26 38.81
N ARG A 210 -46.50 9.65 39.93
CA ARG A 210 -47.21 9.91 41.19
C ARG A 210 -48.23 11.06 41.09
N PRO A 211 -47.89 12.27 40.59
CA PRO A 211 -48.88 13.33 40.42
C PRO A 211 -49.95 12.99 39.38
N VAL A 212 -49.62 12.29 38.30
CA VAL A 212 -50.62 11.83 37.30
C VAL A 212 -51.61 10.85 37.94
N ALA A 213 -51.12 9.85 38.68
CA ALA A 213 -51.97 8.92 39.42
C ALA A 213 -52.88 9.63 40.45
N ASN A 214 -52.35 10.66 41.14
CA ASN A 214 -53.15 11.49 42.05
C ASN A 214 -54.25 12.25 41.31
N ILE A 215 -53.94 12.86 40.15
CA ILE A 215 -54.92 13.58 39.32
C ILE A 215 -56.03 12.62 38.88
N LEU A 216 -55.68 11.44 38.35
CA LEU A 216 -56.64 10.42 37.95
C LEU A 216 -57.49 9.95 39.13
N GLY A 217 -56.90 9.77 40.31
CA GLY A 217 -57.61 9.42 41.54
C GLY A 217 -58.63 10.49 41.96
N LEU A 218 -58.22 11.77 41.95
CA LEU A 218 -59.09 12.90 42.27
C LEU A 218 -60.24 13.03 41.25
N ILE A 219 -59.96 12.86 39.96
CA ILE A 219 -61.00 12.87 38.91
C ILE A 219 -62.02 11.75 39.16
N ARG A 220 -61.58 10.54 39.51
CA ARG A 220 -62.47 9.42 39.85
C ARG A 220 -63.34 9.73 41.08
N MET A 221 -62.78 10.33 42.12
CA MET A 221 -63.53 10.75 43.31
C MET A 221 -64.57 11.83 42.98
N LEU A 222 -64.19 12.85 42.20
CA LEU A 222 -65.09 13.93 41.80
C LEU A 222 -66.25 13.40 40.94
N ARG A 223 -65.97 12.46 40.03
CA ARG A 223 -67.02 11.77 39.24
C ARG A 223 -67.98 10.95 40.09
N ALA A 224 -67.53 10.39 41.20
CA ALA A 224 -68.38 9.61 42.12
C ALA A 224 -69.23 10.50 43.03
N SER A 225 -68.96 11.81 43.10
CA SER A 225 -69.70 12.74 43.95
C SER A 225 -71.10 13.02 43.39
N PRO A 226 -72.18 12.86 44.18
CA PRO A 226 -73.54 13.13 43.73
C PRO A 226 -73.81 14.62 43.45
N GLU A 227 -72.98 15.52 43.97
CA GLU A 227 -73.09 16.98 43.83
C GLU A 227 -72.52 17.51 42.51
N ILE A 228 -71.68 16.72 41.82
CA ILE A 228 -70.97 17.12 40.59
C ILE A 228 -71.55 16.36 39.39
N LYS A 229 -72.78 16.73 38.99
CA LYS A 229 -73.50 16.06 37.89
C LYS A 229 -73.99 16.99 36.77
N SER A 230 -73.65 18.28 36.80
CA SER A 230 -73.97 19.16 35.67
C SER A 230 -73.24 18.66 34.41
N GLU A 231 -73.91 18.78 33.26
CA GLU A 231 -73.36 18.33 31.96
C GLU A 231 -71.99 18.97 31.67
N GLU A 232 -71.83 20.24 32.04
CA GLU A 232 -70.58 21.00 31.91
C GLU A 232 -69.44 20.46 32.80
N ASN A 233 -69.73 20.08 34.05
CA ASN A 233 -68.74 19.50 34.95
C ASN A 233 -68.29 18.12 34.48
N VAL A 234 -69.22 17.28 33.99
CA VAL A 234 -68.89 15.96 33.43
C VAL A 234 -67.98 16.11 32.22
N LYS A 235 -68.30 17.04 31.30
CA LYS A 235 -67.46 17.31 30.12
C LYS A 235 -66.06 17.78 30.50
N THR A 236 -65.94 18.66 31.50
CA THR A 236 -64.65 19.15 32.00
C THR A 236 -63.81 18.02 32.63
N LEU A 237 -64.45 17.14 33.43
CA LEU A 237 -63.78 15.97 34.01
C LEU A 237 -63.31 14.98 32.94
N ASN A 238 -64.03 14.82 31.83
CA ASN A 238 -63.59 14.02 30.69
C ASN A 238 -62.32 14.60 30.06
N TYR A 239 -62.30 15.90 29.76
CA TYR A 239 -61.11 16.53 29.19
C TYR A 239 -59.88 16.44 30.11
N LEU A 240 -60.07 16.59 31.43
CA LEU A 240 -59.00 16.42 32.41
C LEU A 240 -58.50 14.98 32.48
N GLN A 241 -59.41 13.99 32.40
CA GLN A 241 -59.02 12.58 32.37
C GLN A 241 -58.22 12.27 31.11
N ASP A 242 -58.73 12.64 29.95
CA ASP A 242 -58.07 12.39 28.66
C ASP A 242 -56.67 13.03 28.65
N SER A 243 -56.53 14.25 29.20
CA SER A 243 -55.24 14.93 29.31
C SER A 243 -54.27 14.21 30.25
N ALA A 244 -54.76 13.69 31.38
CA ALA A 244 -53.94 12.94 32.32
C ALA A 244 -53.50 11.57 31.75
N GLU A 245 -54.38 10.87 31.05
CA GLU A 245 -54.07 9.60 30.35
C GLU A 245 -53.10 9.81 29.18
N GLN A 246 -53.23 10.91 28.42
CA GLN A 246 -52.25 11.30 27.40
C GLN A 246 -50.87 11.57 28.00
N LEU A 247 -50.81 12.21 29.17
CA LEU A 247 -49.56 12.45 29.88
C LEU A 247 -48.94 11.13 30.38
N GLU A 248 -49.75 10.21 30.88
CA GLU A 248 -49.31 8.86 31.28
C GLU A 248 -48.73 8.07 30.09
N ASN A 249 -49.42 8.06 28.95
CA ASN A 249 -48.92 7.43 27.72
C ASN A 249 -47.59 8.07 27.25
N THR A 250 -47.46 9.39 27.36
CA THR A 250 -46.22 10.09 27.00
C THR A 250 -45.05 9.67 27.90
N ILE A 251 -45.31 9.49 29.20
CA ILE A 251 -44.32 9.00 30.17
C ILE A 251 -43.84 7.61 29.78
N ASP A 252 -44.74 6.70 29.41
CA ASP A 252 -44.38 5.33 29.04
C ASP A 252 -43.55 5.28 27.75
N VAL A 253 -43.90 6.09 26.74
CA VAL A 253 -43.10 6.22 25.50
C VAL A 253 -41.69 6.75 25.78
N VAL A 254 -41.52 7.67 26.73
CA VAL A 254 -40.20 8.20 27.12
C VAL A 254 -39.35 7.11 27.77
N VAL A 255 -39.94 6.28 28.65
CA VAL A 255 -39.24 5.15 29.27
C VAL A 255 -38.82 4.14 28.22
N GLU A 256 -39.75 3.70 27.36
CA GLU A 256 -39.50 2.71 26.31
C GLU A 256 -38.37 3.16 25.36
N LYS A 257 -38.42 4.41 24.87
CA LYS A 257 -37.37 4.95 24.00
C LYS A 257 -36.01 5.08 24.69
N SER A 258 -36.00 5.37 26.00
CA SER A 258 -34.76 5.43 26.78
C SER A 258 -34.16 4.05 27.06
N ASP A 259 -35.00 3.01 27.11
CA ASP A 259 -34.58 1.63 27.30
C ASP A 259 -34.16 0.94 26.00
N ALA A 260 -34.77 1.27 24.87
CA ALA A 260 -34.40 0.74 23.54
C ALA A 260 -32.95 1.08 23.12
N VAL A 261 -32.33 2.11 23.69
CA VAL A 261 -30.90 2.42 23.51
C VAL A 261 -29.99 1.29 24.04
N ARG A 262 -30.51 0.42 24.93
CA ARG A 262 -29.77 -0.67 25.58
C ARG A 262 -29.55 -1.89 24.67
N GLU A 263 -30.46 -2.21 23.77
CA GLU A 263 -30.38 -3.44 22.94
C GLU A 263 -29.35 -3.37 21.80
N VAL A 264 -28.73 -2.21 21.58
CA VAL A 264 -27.67 -2.04 20.58
C VAL A 264 -26.27 -2.25 21.20
N GLU A 265 -26.18 -2.37 22.54
CA GLU A 265 -24.91 -2.47 23.29
C GLU A 265 -24.53 -3.91 23.70
N ASP A 266 -25.45 -4.88 23.63
CA ASP A 266 -25.21 -6.32 23.90
C ASP A 266 -25.18 -7.15 22.60
#